data_AF-A0A2G5M6U1-F1
#
_entry.id   AF-A0A2G5M6U1-F1
#
_cell.length_a   1.000
_cell.length_b   1.000
_cell.length_c   1.000
_cell.angle_alpha   90.00
_cell.angle_beta   90.00
_cell.angle_gamma   90.00
#
_symmetry.space_group_name_H-M   'P 1'
#
loop_
_entity.id
_entity.type
_entity.pdbx_description
1 polymer ?
#
loop_
_entity_poly.entity_id
_entity_poly.type
_entity_poly.pdbx_seq_one_letter_code
_entity_poly.pdbx_strand_id
1 'polypeptide(L)'
;MQYRLIESIQVLKESQEVILKSVAGLIQTIRLTEQKMSVLARDVRNFDKSGLESLEGQLYILAVEIDSMRDLAFKELSLLSNKIDTCLNMIAEEVDLVGSEVEGSLFSTLFSQCLLQLEGFKLQVEYFRQNIN
;
A
#
# COMPACT_ATOMS: atom_id res chain seq x y z
N MET A 1 28.10 -9.31 -5.77
CA MET A 1 27.19 -8.61 -4.84
C MET A 1 26.28 -7.64 -5.59
N GLN A 2 26.82 -6.66 -6.33
CA GLN A 2 26.07 -5.67 -7.14
C GLN A 2 24.89 -6.20 -7.98
N TYR A 3 25.03 -7.36 -8.65
CA TYR A 3 23.93 -7.97 -9.43
C TYR A 3 22.70 -8.34 -8.58
N ARG A 4 22.91 -8.78 -7.32
CA ARG A 4 21.81 -9.20 -6.44
C ARG A 4 20.95 -8.03 -5.97
N LEU A 5 21.56 -6.86 -5.77
CA LEU A 5 20.84 -5.65 -5.36
C LEU A 5 19.94 -5.14 -6.49
N ILE A 6 20.47 -5.07 -7.71
CA ILE A 6 19.72 -4.65 -8.90
C ILE A 6 18.54 -5.61 -9.17
N GLU A 7 18.78 -6.93 -9.09
CA GLU A 7 17.72 -7.94 -9.20
C GLU A 7 16.66 -7.77 -8.10
N SER A 8 17.07 -7.53 -6.85
CA SER A 8 16.14 -7.33 -5.72
C SER A 8 15.26 -6.09 -5.91
N ILE A 9 15.83 -4.98 -6.40
CA ILE A 9 15.09 -3.76 -6.69
C ILE A 9 14.14 -3.94 -7.88
N GLN A 10 14.55 -4.71 -8.89
CA GLN A 10 13.68 -5.03 -10.03
C GLN A 10 12.48 -5.87 -9.59
N VAL A 11 12.70 -6.91 -8.78
CA VAL A 11 11.62 -7.73 -8.19
C VAL A 11 10.72 -6.89 -7.27
N LEU A 12 11.30 -5.94 -6.54
CA LEU A 12 10.54 -5.00 -5.72
C LEU A 12 9.66 -4.11 -6.59
N LYS A 13 10.17 -3.56 -7.69
CA LYS A 13 9.40 -2.73 -8.63
C LYS A 13 8.18 -3.48 -9.19
N GLU A 14 8.37 -4.73 -9.61
CA GLU A 14 7.28 -5.58 -10.11
C GLU A 14 6.26 -5.90 -9.00
N SER A 15 6.73 -6.26 -7.80
CA SER A 15 5.88 -6.48 -6.64
C SER A 15 5.08 -5.21 -6.28
N GLN A 16 5.72 -4.04 -6.37
CA GLN A 16 5.15 -2.76 -6.03
C GLN A 16 4.00 -2.41 -6.96
N GLU A 17 4.17 -2.56 -8.27
CA GLU A 17 3.11 -2.27 -9.25
C GLU A 17 1.86 -3.12 -8.99
N VAL A 18 2.04 -4.41 -8.72
CA VAL A 18 0.93 -5.33 -8.43
C VAL A 18 0.22 -4.96 -7.13
N ILE A 19 0.99 -4.74 -6.05
CA ILE A 19 0.42 -4.39 -4.74
C ILE A 19 -0.32 -3.05 -4.80
N LEU A 20 0.26 -2.02 -5.41
CA LEU A 20 -0.38 -0.71 -5.47
C LEU A 20 -1.66 -0.73 -6.33
N LYS A 21 -1.71 -1.53 -7.39
CA LYS A 21 -2.95 -1.75 -8.16
C LYS A 21 -4.02 -2.45 -7.32
N SER A 22 -3.64 -3.48 -6.55
CA SER A 22 -4.55 -4.18 -5.64
C SER A 22 -5.14 -3.22 -4.59
N VAL A 23 -4.27 -2.47 -3.90
CA VAL A 23 -4.66 -1.47 -2.89
C VAL A 23 -5.54 -0.38 -3.49
N ALA A 24 -5.24 0.12 -4.69
CA ALA A 24 -6.09 1.09 -5.38
C ALA A 24 -7.51 0.54 -5.64
N GLY A 25 -7.61 -0.74 -6.04
CA GLY A 25 -8.89 -1.43 -6.21
C GLY A 25 -9.66 -1.60 -4.90
N LEU A 26 -8.97 -1.88 -3.80
CA LEU A 26 -9.58 -1.96 -2.46
C LEU A 26 -10.13 -0.59 -2.02
N ILE A 27 -9.36 0.49 -2.17
CA ILE A 27 -9.82 1.86 -1.85
C ILE A 27 -11.06 2.23 -2.68
N GLN A 28 -11.07 1.90 -3.97
CA GLN A 28 -12.24 2.14 -4.81
C GLN A 28 -13.46 1.37 -4.32
N THR A 29 -13.28 0.10 -3.92
CA THR A 29 -14.36 -0.73 -3.40
C THR A 29 -14.88 -0.20 -2.07
N ILE A 30 -13.99 0.20 -1.14
CA ILE A 30 -14.35 0.84 0.13
C ILE A 30 -15.24 2.07 -0.13
N ARG A 31 -14.82 2.98 -1.01
CA ARG A 31 -15.59 4.20 -1.34
C ARG A 31 -16.98 3.87 -1.89
N LEU A 32 -17.10 2.86 -2.75
CA LEU A 32 -18.39 2.43 -3.29
C LEU A 32 -19.28 1.81 -2.21
N THR A 33 -18.71 1.04 -1.29
CA THR A 33 -19.43 0.45 -0.16
C THR A 33 -19.90 1.51 0.84
N GLU A 34 -19.06 2.51 1.14
CA GLU A 34 -19.44 3.68 1.96
C GLU A 34 -20.58 4.49 1.33
N GLN A 35 -20.56 4.66 0.00
CA GLN A 35 -21.66 5.30 -0.73
C GLN A 35 -22.95 4.50 -0.60
N LYS A 36 -22.92 3.17 -0.79
CA LYS A 36 -24.10 2.31 -0.59
C LYS A 36 -24.64 2.41 0.83
N MET A 37 -23.76 2.38 1.83
CA MET A 37 -24.11 2.54 3.24
C MET A 37 -24.78 3.90 3.49
N SER A 38 -24.27 4.99 2.90
CA SER A 38 -24.87 6.33 2.98
C SER A 38 -26.26 6.41 2.33
N VAL A 39 -26.49 5.71 1.21
CA VAL A 39 -27.82 5.65 0.58
C VAL A 39 -28.80 4.90 1.48
N LEU A 40 -28.43 3.70 1.94
CA LEU A 40 -29.25 2.90 2.84
C LEU A 40 -29.61 3.65 4.13
N ALA A 41 -28.65 4.36 4.73
CA ALA A 41 -28.88 5.16 5.93
C ALA A 41 -29.84 6.35 5.73
N ARG A 42 -30.05 6.83 4.49
CA ARG A 42 -31.02 7.93 4.22
C ARG A 42 -32.47 7.45 4.18
N ASP A 43 -32.68 6.19 3.83
CA ASP A 43 -34.02 5.63 3.61
C ASP A 43 -34.71 5.17 4.91
N VAL A 44 -34.07 5.34 6.07
CA VAL A 44 -34.55 4.98 7.42
C VAL A 44 -35.99 5.46 7.69
N ARG A 45 -36.40 6.62 7.16
CA ARG A 45 -37.72 7.21 7.40
C ARG A 45 -38.88 6.47 6.72
N ASN A 46 -38.60 5.55 5.81
CA ASN A 46 -39.61 4.82 5.03
C ASN A 46 -39.86 3.39 5.52
N PHE A 47 -39.13 2.94 6.54
CA PHE A 47 -39.21 1.55 7.02
C PHE A 47 -40.13 1.40 8.23
N ASP A 48 -40.91 0.31 8.24
CA ASP A 48 -41.54 -0.20 9.45
C ASP A 48 -40.51 -0.89 10.36
N LYS A 49 -40.95 -1.40 11.52
CA LYS A 49 -40.02 -2.01 12.50
C LYS A 49 -39.19 -3.16 11.91
N SER A 50 -39.80 -4.04 11.10
CA SER A 50 -39.10 -5.13 10.42
C SER A 50 -38.11 -4.61 9.36
N GLY A 51 -38.48 -3.54 8.66
CA GLY A 51 -37.61 -2.87 7.72
C GLY A 51 -36.39 -2.22 8.39
N LEU A 52 -36.57 -1.67 9.58
CA LEU A 52 -35.49 -1.09 10.39
C LEU A 52 -34.50 -2.16 10.87
N GLU A 53 -34.97 -3.29 11.40
CA GLU A 53 -34.11 -4.41 11.83
C GLU A 53 -33.32 -4.99 10.64
N SER A 54 -33.95 -5.12 9.47
CA SER A 54 -33.29 -5.53 8.23
C SER A 54 -32.23 -4.52 7.77
N LEU A 55 -32.53 -3.22 7.85
CA LEU A 55 -31.61 -2.14 7.48
C LEU A 55 -30.40 -2.10 8.42
N GLU A 56 -30.59 -2.24 9.72
CA GLU A 56 -29.51 -2.33 10.70
C GLU A 56 -28.57 -3.52 10.40
N GLY A 57 -29.13 -4.68 10.07
CA GLY A 57 -28.36 -5.84 9.66
C GLY A 57 -27.51 -5.59 8.39
N GLN A 58 -28.09 -4.92 7.39
CA GLN A 58 -27.37 -4.58 6.15
C GLN A 58 -26.25 -3.56 6.40
N LEU A 59 -26.52 -2.52 7.20
CA LEU A 59 -25.51 -1.52 7.56
C LEU A 59 -24.36 -2.15 8.35
N TYR A 60 -24.65 -3.08 9.25
CA TYR A 60 -23.63 -3.84 9.97
C TYR A 60 -22.75 -4.66 9.03
N ILE A 61 -23.35 -5.40 8.09
CA ILE A 61 -22.58 -6.19 7.10
C ILE A 61 -21.65 -5.29 6.29
N LEU A 62 -22.16 -4.15 5.78
CA LEU A 62 -21.34 -3.21 4.99
C LEU A 62 -20.20 -2.59 5.80
N ALA A 63 -20.43 -2.29 7.07
CA ALA A 63 -19.38 -1.78 7.96
C ALA A 63 -18.26 -2.82 8.15
N VAL A 64 -18.62 -4.07 8.40
CA VAL A 64 -17.64 -5.18 8.53
C VAL A 64 -16.88 -5.40 7.23
N GLU A 65 -17.53 -5.29 6.07
CA GLU A 65 -16.87 -5.39 4.77
C GLU A 65 -15.84 -4.26 4.55
N ILE A 66 -16.20 -3.01 4.91
CA ILE A 66 -15.29 -1.86 4.83
C ILE A 66 -14.05 -2.10 5.69
N ASP A 67 -14.24 -2.50 6.95
CA ASP A 67 -13.14 -2.74 7.88
C ASP A 67 -12.23 -3.87 7.38
N SER A 68 -12.81 -4.97 6.89
CA SER A 68 -12.04 -6.08 6.33
C SER A 68 -11.22 -5.67 5.09
N MET A 69 -11.75 -4.79 4.24
CA MET A 69 -11.02 -4.29 3.06
C MET A 69 -9.90 -3.31 3.46
N ARG A 70 -10.14 -2.46 4.47
CA ARG A 70 -9.11 -1.57 5.03
C ARG A 70 -7.95 -2.39 5.60
N ASP A 71 -8.26 -3.41 6.40
CA ASP A 71 -7.26 -4.31 6.99
C ASP A 71 -6.42 -5.01 5.92
N LEU A 72 -7.06 -5.51 4.86
CA LEU A 72 -6.36 -6.14 3.74
C LEU A 72 -5.43 -5.14 3.04
N ALA A 73 -5.90 -3.93 2.76
CA ALA A 73 -5.11 -2.88 2.12
C ALA A 73 -3.90 -2.49 2.99
N PHE A 74 -4.09 -2.30 4.30
CA PHE A 74 -2.99 -2.02 5.23
C PHE A 74 -1.97 -3.15 5.30
N LYS A 75 -2.42 -4.41 5.27
CA LYS A 75 -1.55 -5.58 5.26
C LYS A 75 -0.69 -5.65 4.00
N GLU A 76 -1.27 -5.39 2.83
CA GLU A 76 -0.55 -5.34 1.57
C GLU A 76 0.49 -4.21 1.53
N LEU A 77 0.12 -3.01 1.99
CA LEU A 77 1.05 -1.88 2.10
C LEU A 77 2.18 -2.15 3.11
N SER A 78 1.89 -2.84 4.21
CA SER A 78 2.91 -3.22 5.19
C SER A 78 3.90 -4.24 4.62
N LEU A 79 3.42 -5.21 3.84
CA LEU A 79 4.29 -6.14 3.11
C LEU A 79 5.22 -5.39 2.15
N LEU A 80 4.69 -4.43 1.40
CA LEU A 80 5.48 -3.62 0.49
C LEU A 80 6.52 -2.75 1.23
N SER A 81 6.12 -2.11 2.34
CA SER A 81 7.02 -1.34 3.20
C SER A 81 8.20 -2.19 3.69
N ASN A 82 7.92 -3.40 4.20
CA ASN A 82 8.97 -4.30 4.68
C ASN A 82 9.98 -4.68 3.58
N LYS A 83 9.49 -4.91 2.35
CA LYS A 83 10.37 -5.19 1.20
C LYS A 83 11.22 -3.97 0.81
N ILE A 84 10.67 -2.77 0.87
CA ILE A 84 11.41 -1.52 0.63
C ILE A 84 12.51 -1.36 1.70
N ASP A 85 12.17 -1.51 2.97
CA ASP A 85 13.13 -1.40 4.08
C ASP A 85 14.24 -2.46 3.98
N THR A 86 13.91 -3.67 3.52
CA THR A 86 14.91 -4.71 3.24
C THR A 86 15.90 -4.27 2.15
N CYS A 87 15.41 -3.70 1.05
CA CYS A 87 16.27 -3.20 -0.03
C CYS A 87 17.13 -2.00 0.43
N LEU A 88 16.57 -1.11 1.27
CA LEU A 88 17.32 0.01 1.86
C LEU A 88 18.44 -0.48 2.78
N ASN A 89 18.21 -1.52 3.57
CA ASN A 89 19.24 -2.11 4.43
C ASN A 89 20.36 -2.77 3.60
N MET A 90 20.00 -3.52 2.54
CA MET A 90 21.00 -4.09 1.62
C MET A 90 21.86 -3.00 0.97
N ILE A 91 21.24 -1.87 0.62
CA ILE A 91 21.92 -0.68 0.10
C ILE A 91 22.91 -0.13 1.14
N ALA A 92 22.49 0.05 2.40
CA ALA A 92 23.36 0.56 3.46
C ALA A 92 24.56 -0.37 3.71
N GLU A 93 24.33 -1.69 3.75
CA GLU A 93 25.39 -2.69 3.92
C GLU A 93 26.41 -2.64 2.77
N GLU A 94 25.96 -2.45 1.53
CA GLU A 94 26.87 -2.33 0.37
C GLU A 94 27.69 -1.03 0.40
N VAL A 95 27.15 0.07 0.93
CA VAL A 95 27.94 1.32 1.14
C VAL A 95 29.04 1.09 2.15
N ASP A 96 28.71 0.48 3.28
CA ASP A 96 29.66 0.21 4.36
C ASP A 96 30.80 -0.71 3.89
N LEU A 97 30.50 -1.67 3.00
CA LEU A 97 31.49 -2.60 2.44
C LEU A 97 32.41 -1.97 1.39
N VAL A 98 31.90 -1.05 0.57
CA VAL A 98 32.66 -0.49 -0.55
C VAL A 98 33.55 0.68 -0.10
N GLY A 99 33.25 1.32 1.05
CA GLY A 99 34.02 2.44 1.56
C GLY A 99 33.89 3.71 0.69
N SER A 100 34.27 4.86 1.25
CA SER A 100 34.12 6.20 0.65
C SER A 100 34.93 6.47 -0.63
N GLU A 101 35.61 5.47 -1.21
CA GLU A 101 36.57 5.67 -2.32
C GLU A 101 35.96 5.54 -3.73
N VAL A 102 34.64 5.69 -3.85
CA VAL A 102 33.93 5.47 -5.13
C VAL A 102 33.17 6.71 -5.59
N GLU A 103 33.64 7.91 -5.23
CA GLU A 103 33.16 9.16 -5.82
C GLU A 103 33.43 9.18 -7.34
N GLY A 104 32.38 9.37 -8.14
CA GLY A 104 32.48 9.54 -9.60
C GLY A 104 32.49 8.26 -10.43
N SER A 105 32.29 7.08 -9.85
CA SER A 105 32.17 5.83 -10.61
C SER A 105 30.72 5.49 -11.00
N LEU A 106 30.56 4.63 -12.01
CA LEU A 106 29.27 4.07 -12.43
C LEU A 106 28.47 3.45 -11.26
N PHE A 107 29.18 2.95 -10.23
CA PHE A 107 28.58 2.39 -9.02
C PHE A 107 27.86 3.45 -8.18
N SER A 108 28.45 4.64 -8.01
CA SER A 108 27.83 5.75 -7.27
C SER A 108 26.53 6.23 -7.94
N THR A 109 26.49 6.25 -9.27
CA THR A 109 25.31 6.66 -10.03
C THR A 109 24.18 5.64 -9.90
N LEU A 110 24.48 4.35 -10.11
CA LEU A 110 23.50 3.26 -9.97
C LEU A 110 22.92 3.23 -8.56
N PHE A 111 23.77 3.42 -7.55
CA PHE A 111 23.36 3.47 -6.16
C PHE A 111 22.39 4.63 -5.88
N SER A 112 22.72 5.84 -6.33
CA SER A 112 21.87 7.02 -6.16
C SER A 112 20.51 6.85 -6.83
N GLN A 113 20.47 6.23 -8.01
CA GLN A 113 19.23 5.90 -8.71
C GLN A 113 18.38 4.91 -7.94
N CYS A 114 19.00 3.86 -7.39
CA CYS A 114 18.32 2.87 -6.56
C CYS A 114 17.69 3.49 -5.32
N LEU A 115 18.44 4.35 -4.62
CA LEU A 115 17.95 5.05 -3.43
C LEU A 115 16.76 5.96 -3.76
N LEU A 116 16.87 6.78 -4.81
CA LEU A 116 15.77 7.64 -5.26
C LEU A 116 14.51 6.85 -5.62
N GLN A 117 14.67 5.68 -6.25
CA GLN A 117 13.56 4.81 -6.60
C GLN A 117 12.86 4.27 -5.33
N LEU A 118 13.62 3.81 -4.33
CA LEU A 118 13.06 3.29 -3.07
C LEU A 118 12.38 4.37 -2.24
N GLU A 119 12.93 5.59 -2.20
CA GLU A 119 12.29 6.75 -1.57
C GLU A 119 10.96 7.08 -2.26
N GLY A 120 10.93 7.05 -3.60
CA GLY A 120 9.69 7.17 -4.36
C GLY A 120 8.66 6.12 -3.98
N PHE A 121 9.09 4.87 -3.76
CA PHE A 121 8.21 3.79 -3.34
C PHE A 121 7.65 4.01 -1.93
N LYS A 122 8.46 4.50 -0.99
CA LYS A 122 7.99 4.87 0.36
C LYS A 122 6.91 5.94 0.31
N LEU A 123 7.14 7.00 -0.48
CA LEU A 123 6.17 8.08 -0.63
C LEU A 123 4.84 7.57 -1.21
N GLN A 124 4.89 6.65 -2.17
CA GLN A 124 3.68 6.03 -2.72
C GLN A 124 2.95 5.18 -1.67
N VAL A 125 3.67 4.36 -0.88
CA VAL A 125 3.05 3.58 0.21
C VAL A 125 2.35 4.50 1.21
N GLU A 126 3.00 5.60 1.60
CA GLU A 126 2.44 6.56 2.56
C GLU A 126 1.21 7.28 2.01
N TYR A 127 1.25 7.69 0.73
CA TYR A 127 0.08 8.23 0.04
C TYR A 127 -1.12 7.27 0.11
N PHE A 128 -0.90 5.98 -0.17
CA PHE A 128 -1.99 5.00 -0.13
C PHE A 128 -2.51 4.77 1.29
N ARG A 129 -1.64 4.73 2.32
CA ARG A 129 -2.06 4.62 3.74
C ARG A 129 -3.01 5.75 4.13
N GLN A 130 -2.70 6.97 3.72
CA GLN A 130 -3.53 8.16 4.00
C GLN A 130 -4.88 8.13 3.28
N ASN A 131 -5.01 7.37 2.18
CA ASN A 131 -6.23 7.28 1.39
C ASN A 131 -7.12 6.06 1.74
N ILE A 132 -6.68 5.18 2.64
CA ILE A 132 -7.48 4.06 3.17
C ILE A 132 -8.37 4.51 4.34
N ASN A 133 -7.89 5.49 5.14
CA ASN A 133 -8.63 6.11 6.22
C ASN A 133 -9.68 7.08 5.67
#